data_AF-A0A4Y7JSZ3-F1
#
_entry.id   AF-A0A4Y7JSZ3-F1
#
_cell.length_a   1.000
_cell.length_b   1.000
_cell.length_c   1.000
_cell.angle_alpha   90.00
_cell.angle_beta   90.00
_cell.angle_gamma   90.00
#
_symmetry.space_group_name_H-M   'P 1'
#
loop_
_entity.id
_entity.type
_entity.pdbx_description
1 polymer ?
#
loop_
_entity_poly.entity_id
_entity_poly.type
_entity_poly.pdbx_seq_one_letter_code
_entity_poly.pdbx_strand_id
1 'polypeptide(L)'
;MRNLKVWEKSCDHLLTMPSSHDHSKRYGSSSSVLLGYKFIIGASILVLAAIIFVFPSVMDSVVWIREAHTSSSRSTTCDTALISVVTAVPAKLLENSTSTVVTETNRKEKSSKNSSFVECDIFEGKWVKVNDLKPYYPPGSCPYLRKGPFACYENGRPDNQFLQWQWQWQSQQTNAGCNNIPKPGFFNPTDFLNRLRDKKLVFVGDSLNRNMYMSMICMLWNAIQDKSRIVKFPKDTEFKIRGDLARRYEDYNCSVVFVWSPYLIYEANQTSRGSKMLLHQGPRTLRLDLIDELPASVYRDADIVVFDSWHWWNVDKTNHGENIFQEGDYLHPKLEIDEAYKKALTTWRRWIDNSIDSTRTQIVFRGYSISHYVDGKWNTGGKCNRETEPIMSNETYINPSPSREKILRDVLGELKSPVLYLNVSKLTYYRADAHPSVYAKNYSVQERIVALDHQDCSHWCLPGVPDTWNELLYASLLKAAKGSFGRQPFGNSVGTKFPCIVP
;
A
#
# COMPACT_ATOMS: atom_id res chain seq x y z
N MET A 1 -21.83 -49.11 37.62
CA MET A 1 -21.30 -48.92 38.99
C MET A 1 -20.82 -47.48 39.05
N ARG A 2 -21.34 -46.60 39.95
CA ARG A 2 -21.01 -46.45 41.39
C ARG A 2 -19.52 -46.11 41.61
N ASN A 3 -19.05 -45.00 42.19
CA ASN A 3 -19.64 -43.72 42.71
C ASN A 3 -18.60 -42.58 42.42
N LEU A 4 -18.83 -41.26 42.36
CA LEU A 4 -19.92 -40.33 42.72
C LEU A 4 -19.98 -39.80 44.18
N LYS A 5 -19.22 -38.73 44.49
CA LYS A 5 -19.48 -37.58 45.43
C LYS A 5 -18.24 -36.64 45.43
N VAL A 6 -18.28 -35.31 45.32
CA VAL A 6 -19.18 -34.22 45.81
C VAL A 6 -18.95 -33.84 47.28
N TRP A 7 -18.61 -32.58 47.50
CA TRP A 7 -18.93 -31.79 48.70
C TRP A 7 -19.46 -30.42 48.26
N GLU A 8 -20.32 -29.84 49.09
CA GLU A 8 -21.21 -28.73 48.76
C GLU A 8 -21.39 -27.83 49.99
N LYS A 9 -21.49 -26.52 49.77
CA LYS A 9 -22.18 -25.53 50.62
C LYS A 9 -22.80 -24.51 49.67
N SER A 10 -24.13 -24.50 49.51
CA SER A 10 -25.08 -23.71 50.31
C SER A 10 -24.86 -22.20 50.12
N CYS A 11 -25.73 -21.47 49.41
CA CYS A 11 -27.05 -20.96 49.86
C CYS A 11 -26.93 -19.90 50.97
N ASP A 12 -27.63 -18.75 50.97
CA ASP A 12 -28.47 -18.02 49.99
C ASP A 12 -28.71 -16.58 50.57
N HIS A 13 -29.61 -15.64 50.20
CA HIS A 13 -30.80 -15.57 49.33
C HIS A 13 -31.15 -14.09 49.01
N LEU A 14 -31.72 -13.77 47.81
CA LEU A 14 -32.55 -12.56 47.50
C LEU A 14 -31.85 -11.15 47.59
N LEU A 15 -32.34 -10.01 47.05
CA LEU A 15 -33.22 -9.67 45.91
C LEU A 15 -33.03 -8.19 45.48
N THR A 16 -33.59 -7.82 44.32
CA THR A 16 -34.08 -6.47 43.89
C THR A 16 -33.15 -5.24 43.86
N MET A 17 -33.08 -4.60 42.67
CA MET A 17 -32.80 -3.16 42.50
C MET A 17 -33.98 -2.29 43.03
N PRO A 18 -33.82 -0.96 43.22
CA PRO A 18 -34.05 -0.04 42.08
C PRO A 18 -33.11 1.19 42.02
N SER A 19 -33.27 1.98 40.96
CA SER A 19 -32.53 3.22 40.66
C SER A 19 -33.28 4.51 41.05
N SER A 20 -32.58 5.59 41.41
CA SER A 20 -32.98 6.97 41.04
C SER A 20 -31.96 8.08 41.37
N HIS A 21 -31.86 9.06 40.46
CA HIS A 21 -31.56 10.51 40.62
C HIS A 21 -30.43 11.07 41.53
N ASP A 22 -29.37 11.55 40.84
CA ASP A 22 -29.03 12.99 40.63
C ASP A 22 -28.32 13.87 41.71
N HIS A 23 -27.69 14.93 41.20
CA HIS A 23 -27.27 16.21 41.80
C HIS A 23 -26.03 16.31 42.74
N SER A 24 -24.89 16.51 42.06
CA SER A 24 -24.07 17.75 42.17
C SER A 24 -22.72 17.77 42.94
N LYS A 25 -21.75 18.44 42.28
CA LYS A 25 -20.54 19.15 42.74
C LYS A 25 -19.96 18.86 44.15
N ARG A 26 -18.69 18.44 44.18
CA ARG A 26 -17.66 19.07 45.05
C ARG A 26 -16.30 19.15 44.34
N TYR A 27 -15.56 20.23 44.61
CA TYR A 27 -14.16 20.40 44.22
C TYR A 27 -13.27 19.56 45.15
N GLY A 28 -12.19 18.98 44.63
CA GLY A 28 -11.17 18.27 45.41
C GLY A 28 -9.78 18.52 44.83
N SER A 29 -8.90 19.17 45.60
CA SER A 29 -7.50 19.36 45.22
C SER A 29 -6.71 18.06 45.43
N SER A 30 -5.65 17.85 44.64
CA SER A 30 -4.67 16.77 44.87
C SER A 30 -3.26 17.21 44.45
N SER A 31 -2.78 18.26 45.09
CA SER A 31 -1.41 18.75 45.00
C SER A 31 -0.44 17.86 45.79
N SER A 32 -0.06 16.69 45.24
CA SER A 32 0.86 15.74 45.93
C SER A 32 1.94 15.11 45.04
N VAL A 33 1.79 15.09 43.71
CA VAL A 33 2.71 14.37 42.80
C VAL A 33 3.96 15.20 42.41
N LEU A 34 3.92 16.54 42.55
CA LEU A 34 4.96 17.43 41.99
C LEU A 34 6.25 17.58 42.82
N LEU A 35 6.34 17.04 44.05
CA LEU A 35 7.54 17.21 44.89
C LEU A 35 8.66 16.20 44.56
N GLY A 36 8.32 14.98 44.12
CA GLY A 36 9.33 13.92 43.90
C GLY A 36 10.35 14.21 42.79
N TYR A 37 9.93 14.93 41.73
CA TYR A 37 10.77 15.16 40.56
C TYR A 37 11.87 16.22 40.74
N LYS A 38 11.79 17.09 41.76
CA LYS A 38 12.77 18.18 41.93
C LYS A 38 14.08 17.74 42.59
N PHE A 39 14.09 16.64 43.35
CA PHE A 39 15.30 16.16 44.02
C PHE A 39 16.28 15.42 43.09
N ILE A 40 15.77 14.67 42.11
CA ILE A 40 16.62 13.86 41.21
C ILE A 40 17.44 14.76 40.27
N ILE A 41 16.87 15.85 39.76
CA ILE A 41 17.54 16.76 38.81
C ILE A 41 18.68 17.54 39.51
N GLY A 42 18.49 17.94 40.78
CA GLY A 42 19.50 18.68 41.54
C GLY A 42 20.78 17.87 41.81
N ALA A 43 20.66 16.57 42.10
CA ALA A 43 21.79 15.69 42.34
C ALA A 43 22.69 15.52 41.10
N SER A 44 22.09 15.36 39.92
CA SER A 44 22.83 15.14 38.66
C SER A 44 23.71 16.34 38.26
N ILE A 45 23.26 17.56 38.53
CA ILE A 45 24.00 18.78 38.17
C ILE A 45 25.25 18.96 39.03
N LEU A 46 25.17 18.62 40.33
CA LEU A 46 26.32 18.72 41.25
C LEU A 46 27.43 17.71 40.91
N VAL A 47 27.07 16.50 40.46
CA VAL A 47 28.05 15.49 40.01
C VAL A 47 28.80 15.96 38.75
N LEU A 48 28.09 16.55 37.78
CA LEU A 48 28.72 17.12 36.58
C LEU A 48 29.66 18.30 36.91
N ALA A 49 29.26 19.19 37.82
CA ALA A 49 30.11 20.29 38.27
C ALA A 49 31.40 19.80 38.98
N ALA A 50 31.31 18.73 39.77
CA ALA A 50 32.47 18.15 40.45
C ALA A 50 33.49 17.53 39.46
N ILE A 51 33.03 16.87 38.39
CA ILE A 51 33.91 16.28 37.37
C ILE A 51 34.73 17.36 36.64
N ILE A 52 34.09 18.49 36.31
CA ILE A 52 34.75 19.64 35.65
C ILE A 52 35.87 20.24 36.52
N PHE A 53 35.72 20.23 37.85
CA PHE A 53 36.70 20.81 38.77
C PHE A 53 37.91 19.90 39.08
N VAL A 54 37.83 18.60 38.77
CA VAL A 54 38.90 17.62 39.07
C VAL A 54 39.78 17.31 37.85
N PHE A 55 39.28 17.50 36.62
CA PHE A 55 40.03 17.22 35.39
C PHE A 55 40.05 18.40 34.40
N PRO A 56 40.92 19.41 34.59
CA PRO A 56 40.95 20.60 33.73
C PRO A 56 41.38 20.35 32.27
N SER A 57 42.06 19.24 31.99
CA SER A 57 42.76 18.98 30.72
C SER A 57 41.91 18.39 29.58
N VAL A 58 40.57 18.47 29.67
CA VAL A 58 39.64 17.79 28.73
C VAL A 58 38.91 18.79 27.80
N MET A 59 39.35 20.06 27.73
CA MET A 59 38.67 21.11 26.94
C MET A 59 39.53 21.87 25.91
N ASP A 60 40.80 21.50 25.69
CA ASP A 60 41.69 22.16 24.71
C ASP A 60 41.53 21.63 23.26
N SER A 61 40.30 21.50 22.75
CA SER A 61 40.06 21.04 21.36
C SER A 61 38.77 21.53 20.67
N VAL A 62 37.97 22.41 21.29
CA VAL A 62 36.69 22.88 20.70
C VAL A 62 36.46 24.40 20.80
N VAL A 63 37.54 25.19 20.73
CA VAL A 63 37.46 26.64 20.46
C VAL A 63 38.61 27.03 19.53
N TRP A 64 38.31 27.46 18.31
CA TRP A 64 38.93 28.58 17.55
C TRP A 64 38.35 28.61 16.11
N ILE A 65 38.49 29.74 15.40
CA ILE A 65 38.11 29.97 13.98
C ILE A 65 36.60 30.20 13.69
N ARG A 66 36.09 31.31 14.23
CA ARG A 66 35.43 32.41 13.50
C ARG A 66 35.93 33.71 14.17
N GLU A 67 36.14 34.85 13.51
CA GLU A 67 35.69 35.29 12.18
C GLU A 67 36.67 36.34 11.57
N ALA A 68 36.65 36.47 10.24
CA ALA A 68 36.97 37.65 9.39
C ALA A 68 38.22 38.56 9.64
N HIS A 69 39.01 38.84 8.58
CA HIS A 69 38.79 40.06 7.75
C HIS A 69 39.70 40.17 6.50
N THR A 70 39.17 40.87 5.49
CA THR A 70 39.80 41.44 4.27
C THR A 70 40.92 42.46 4.61
N SER A 71 42.01 42.71 3.85
CA SER A 71 42.11 42.94 2.39
C SER A 71 43.59 43.15 1.90
N SER A 72 43.83 43.10 0.57
CA SER A 72 44.84 43.85 -0.24
C SER A 72 46.33 43.93 0.24
N SER A 73 47.35 43.43 -0.49
CA SER A 73 47.79 44.00 -1.79
C SER A 73 49.08 43.35 -2.40
N ARG A 74 49.21 43.46 -3.74
CA ARG A 74 50.42 43.50 -4.62
C ARG A 74 51.56 42.43 -4.59
N SER A 75 51.78 41.82 -5.79
CA SER A 75 53.05 41.50 -6.52
C SER A 75 54.29 40.94 -5.77
N THR A 76 55.04 39.96 -6.31
CA THR A 76 55.66 39.96 -7.67
C THR A 76 55.93 38.54 -8.22
N THR A 77 56.24 38.45 -9.52
CA THR A 77 56.44 37.25 -10.36
C THR A 77 57.77 36.50 -10.19
N CYS A 78 57.76 35.18 -10.47
CA CYS A 78 58.79 34.48 -11.26
C CYS A 78 58.21 33.17 -11.86
N ASP A 79 58.76 32.70 -12.98
CA ASP A 79 58.20 31.64 -13.84
C ASP A 79 58.63 30.21 -13.47
N THR A 80 57.88 29.21 -13.95
CA THR A 80 58.48 28.02 -14.61
C THR A 80 57.49 27.28 -15.52
N ALA A 81 58.05 26.58 -16.52
CA ALA A 81 57.39 26.15 -17.76
C ALA A 81 56.28 25.07 -17.67
N LEU A 82 55.43 25.06 -18.71
CA LEU A 82 54.50 23.99 -19.08
C LEU A 82 55.21 22.76 -19.68
N ILE A 83 54.68 21.56 -19.44
CA ILE A 83 54.76 20.43 -20.38
C ILE A 83 53.36 19.82 -20.52
N SER A 84 52.84 19.78 -21.75
CA SER A 84 51.64 19.01 -22.12
C SER A 84 52.06 17.80 -22.95
N VAL A 85 51.51 16.63 -22.67
CA VAL A 85 51.72 15.42 -23.50
C VAL A 85 50.39 15.04 -24.14
N VAL A 86 50.29 15.28 -25.46
CA VAL A 86 49.23 14.76 -26.31
C VAL A 86 49.75 13.49 -26.99
N THR A 87 48.97 12.42 -26.94
CA THR A 87 49.21 11.21 -27.75
C THR A 87 48.09 11.04 -28.78
N ALA A 88 48.47 10.84 -30.03
CA ALA A 88 47.57 10.63 -31.18
C ALA A 88 48.05 9.40 -31.98
N VAL A 89 47.62 9.27 -33.25
CA VAL A 89 48.01 8.26 -34.26
C VAL A 89 47.21 6.93 -34.17
N PRO A 90 46.65 6.39 -35.28
CA PRO A 90 46.14 7.03 -36.51
C PRO A 90 44.75 6.47 -36.94
N ALA A 91 44.29 6.78 -38.16
CA ALA A 91 43.15 6.12 -38.80
C ALA A 91 43.43 5.79 -40.28
N LYS A 92 43.01 4.60 -40.78
CA LYS A 92 42.94 4.32 -42.23
C LYS A 92 42.04 3.12 -42.61
N LEU A 93 40.96 3.45 -43.31
CA LEU A 93 40.31 2.77 -44.46
C LEU A 93 40.63 1.30 -44.81
N LEU A 94 39.59 0.45 -44.78
CA LEU A 94 39.03 -0.47 -45.83
C LEU A 94 38.06 -1.45 -45.11
N GLU A 95 37.08 -2.15 -45.68
CA GLU A 95 36.27 -2.01 -46.91
C GLU A 95 34.94 -2.81 -46.70
N ASN A 96 34.13 -3.05 -47.73
CA ASN A 96 32.85 -3.76 -47.62
C ASN A 96 32.94 -5.22 -48.13
N SER A 97 32.43 -6.21 -47.37
CA SER A 97 32.20 -7.57 -47.90
C SER A 97 31.20 -8.39 -47.07
N THR A 98 30.21 -8.95 -47.76
CA THR A 98 29.27 -9.94 -47.24
C THR A 98 29.87 -11.34 -47.23
N SER A 99 29.50 -12.17 -46.25
CA SER A 99 29.53 -13.63 -46.40
C SER A 99 28.54 -14.31 -45.45
N THR A 100 27.55 -14.98 -46.04
CA THR A 100 26.53 -15.75 -45.33
C THR A 100 27.07 -17.12 -44.97
N VAL A 101 26.96 -17.54 -43.69
CA VAL A 101 27.13 -18.95 -43.30
C VAL A 101 25.75 -19.54 -43.05
N VAL A 102 25.28 -20.34 -44.00
CA VAL A 102 23.98 -21.02 -43.94
C VAL A 102 24.15 -22.35 -43.19
N THR A 103 23.36 -22.55 -42.14
CA THR A 103 23.16 -23.87 -41.52
C THR A 103 21.67 -24.22 -41.55
N GLU A 104 21.24 -24.84 -42.65
CA GLU A 104 19.87 -25.31 -42.78
C GLU A 104 19.58 -26.44 -41.79
N THR A 105 18.59 -26.26 -40.91
CA THR A 105 17.86 -27.36 -40.30
C THR A 105 16.37 -27.19 -40.56
N ASN A 106 15.90 -27.87 -41.59
CA ASN A 106 14.54 -27.74 -42.11
C ASN A 106 13.48 -28.12 -41.05
N ARG A 107 12.72 -27.14 -40.54
CA ARG A 107 11.49 -27.38 -39.77
C ARG A 107 10.34 -26.60 -40.39
N LYS A 108 9.36 -27.35 -40.94
CA LYS A 108 8.24 -26.81 -41.74
C LYS A 108 7.42 -25.79 -40.95
N GLU A 109 7.49 -24.52 -41.35
CA GLU A 109 6.54 -23.51 -40.88
C GLU A 109 5.13 -23.82 -41.38
N LYS A 110 4.20 -24.06 -40.45
CA LYS A 110 2.77 -23.90 -40.75
C LYS A 110 2.46 -22.41 -40.69
N SER A 111 2.11 -21.83 -41.84
CA SER A 111 1.61 -20.46 -41.90
C SER A 111 0.32 -20.30 -41.08
N SER A 112 0.44 -19.83 -39.85
CA SER A 112 -0.65 -19.22 -39.10
C SER A 112 -0.67 -17.73 -39.45
N LYS A 113 -1.81 -17.22 -39.94
CA LYS A 113 -1.98 -15.79 -40.21
C LYS A 113 -1.82 -15.00 -38.90
N ASN A 114 -0.69 -14.33 -38.73
CA ASN A 114 -0.52 -13.31 -37.69
C ASN A 114 -1.39 -12.10 -38.02
N SER A 115 -2.67 -12.14 -37.64
CA SER A 115 -3.41 -10.91 -37.37
C SER A 115 -2.73 -10.25 -36.17
N SER A 116 -2.01 -9.15 -36.41
CA SER A 116 -1.38 -8.36 -35.36
C SER A 116 -2.44 -7.71 -34.48
N PHE A 117 -2.89 -8.46 -33.45
CA PHE A 117 -3.64 -7.87 -32.35
C PHE A 117 -2.76 -6.80 -31.72
N VAL A 118 -3.11 -5.54 -31.93
CA VAL A 118 -2.41 -4.42 -31.31
C VAL A 118 -2.60 -4.56 -29.81
N GLU A 119 -1.49 -4.81 -29.10
CA GLU A 119 -1.54 -5.03 -27.67
C GLU A 119 -2.02 -3.76 -26.95
N CYS A 120 -2.80 -3.97 -25.89
CA CYS A 120 -3.35 -2.88 -25.09
C CYS A 120 -2.89 -3.07 -23.65
N ASP A 121 -1.81 -2.38 -23.28
CA ASP A 121 -1.35 -2.30 -21.90
C ASP A 121 -1.76 -0.95 -21.28
N ILE A 122 -2.86 -0.96 -20.53
CA ILE A 122 -3.37 0.20 -19.81
C ILE A 122 -2.45 0.67 -18.65
N PHE A 123 -1.44 -0.12 -18.31
CA PHE A 123 -0.40 0.21 -17.33
C PHE A 123 0.84 0.86 -17.97
N GLU A 124 0.90 0.94 -19.30
CA GLU A 124 1.86 1.74 -20.05
C GLU A 124 1.21 3.04 -20.54
N GLY A 125 1.87 4.18 -20.30
CA GLY A 125 1.20 5.49 -20.35
C GLY A 125 2.10 6.63 -19.89
N LYS A 126 1.48 7.75 -19.51
CA LYS A 126 2.12 8.85 -18.78
C LYS A 126 1.10 9.58 -17.91
N TRP A 127 1.55 10.29 -16.89
CA TRP A 127 0.70 11.25 -16.18
C TRP A 127 0.60 12.55 -16.99
N VAL A 128 -0.60 13.09 -17.08
CA VAL A 128 -0.92 14.34 -17.77
C VAL A 128 -1.65 15.25 -16.79
N LYS A 129 -1.23 16.51 -16.70
CA LYS A 129 -1.89 17.52 -15.87
C LYS A 129 -3.17 17.97 -16.58
N VAL A 130 -4.31 17.81 -15.92
CA VAL A 130 -5.64 18.15 -16.44
C VAL A 130 -6.19 19.26 -15.56
N ASN A 131 -6.39 20.44 -16.15
CA ASN A 131 -6.94 21.59 -15.45
C ASN A 131 -8.38 21.31 -15.01
N ASP A 132 -8.73 21.75 -13.81
CA ASP A 132 -10.04 21.56 -13.17
C ASP A 132 -10.48 20.09 -13.08
N LEU A 133 -9.52 19.17 -12.97
CA LEU A 133 -9.78 17.75 -12.78
C LEU A 133 -10.52 17.55 -11.45
N LYS A 134 -11.73 17.00 -11.53
CA LYS A 134 -12.60 16.72 -10.38
C LYS A 134 -12.34 15.29 -9.89
N PRO A 135 -11.84 15.08 -8.66
CA PRO A 135 -11.73 13.74 -8.10
C PRO A 135 -13.11 13.10 -7.92
N TYR A 136 -13.16 11.76 -7.88
CA TYR A 136 -14.41 10.98 -7.74
C TYR A 136 -15.21 11.27 -6.46
N TYR A 137 -14.59 11.91 -5.47
CA TYR A 137 -15.20 12.43 -4.26
C TYR A 137 -14.43 13.69 -3.81
N PRO A 138 -15.09 14.76 -3.33
CA PRO A 138 -14.39 15.95 -2.86
C PRO A 138 -13.41 15.64 -1.71
N PRO A 139 -12.24 16.27 -1.64
CA PRO A 139 -11.33 16.14 -0.49
C PRO A 139 -12.04 16.39 0.84
N GLY A 140 -11.78 15.53 1.83
CA GLY A 140 -12.43 15.58 3.15
C GLY A 140 -13.91 15.15 3.21
N SER A 141 -14.57 14.86 2.08
CA SER A 141 -16.00 14.47 2.10
C SER A 141 -16.26 13.05 2.58
N CYS A 142 -15.33 12.11 2.34
CA CYS A 142 -15.56 10.70 2.61
C CYS A 142 -15.44 10.36 4.11
N PRO A 143 -16.54 9.96 4.78
CA PRO A 143 -16.57 9.79 6.24
C PRO A 143 -15.72 8.62 6.75
N TYR A 144 -15.24 7.76 5.86
CA TYR A 144 -14.40 6.61 6.20
C TYR A 144 -12.92 6.98 6.37
N LEU A 145 -12.47 8.10 5.79
CA LEU A 145 -11.09 8.57 5.92
C LEU A 145 -10.83 9.28 7.26
N ARG A 146 -11.88 9.74 7.94
CA ARG A 146 -11.84 10.70 9.04
C ARG A 146 -10.86 10.33 10.16
N LYS A 147 -9.88 11.21 10.41
CA LYS A 147 -8.74 11.02 11.36
C LYS A 147 -7.79 9.86 11.01
N GLY A 148 -7.85 9.33 9.78
CA GLY A 148 -6.97 8.28 9.28
C GLY A 148 -5.71 8.82 8.56
N PRO A 149 -4.73 7.96 8.27
CA PRO A 149 -3.46 8.38 7.68
C PRO A 149 -3.53 8.82 6.21
N PHE A 150 -4.59 8.45 5.50
CA PHE A 150 -4.77 8.81 4.09
C PHE A 150 -5.53 10.14 3.90
N ALA A 151 -6.04 10.73 4.99
CA ALA A 151 -6.91 11.92 4.98
C ALA A 151 -6.12 13.25 4.93
N CYS A 152 -5.18 13.36 3.99
CA CYS A 152 -4.20 14.46 3.93
C CYS A 152 -4.83 15.86 4.05
N TYR A 153 -5.98 16.09 3.40
CA TYR A 153 -6.74 17.34 3.48
C TYR A 153 -7.23 17.65 4.92
N GLU A 154 -7.89 16.69 5.60
CA GLU A 154 -8.33 16.85 7.00
C GLU A 154 -7.16 16.92 7.99
N ASN A 155 -6.00 16.37 7.59
CA ASN A 155 -4.75 16.39 8.35
C ASN A 155 -3.91 17.66 8.11
N GLY A 156 -4.42 18.59 7.29
CA GLY A 156 -3.87 19.93 7.06
C GLY A 156 -2.84 20.05 5.94
N ARG A 157 -2.87 19.18 4.91
CA ARG A 157 -2.04 19.33 3.70
C ARG A 157 -2.51 20.57 2.92
N PRO A 158 -1.64 21.59 2.69
CA PRO A 158 -2.06 22.87 2.13
C PRO A 158 -2.15 22.87 0.60
N ASP A 159 -1.38 22.00 -0.06
CA ASP A 159 -1.36 21.85 -1.51
C ASP A 159 -2.35 20.78 -1.97
N ASN A 160 -2.89 20.97 -3.17
CA ASN A 160 -3.86 20.07 -3.82
C ASN A 160 -3.47 19.74 -5.27
N GLN A 161 -2.30 20.18 -5.73
CA GLN A 161 -1.89 20.12 -7.14
C GLN A 161 -1.70 18.66 -7.60
N PHE A 162 -1.32 17.76 -6.69
CA PHE A 162 -1.29 16.31 -6.90
C PHE A 162 -2.64 15.70 -7.34
N LEU A 163 -3.76 16.39 -7.09
CA LEU A 163 -5.10 15.96 -7.55
C LEU A 163 -5.40 16.32 -9.01
N GLN A 164 -4.58 17.16 -9.65
CA GLN A 164 -4.78 17.62 -11.03
C GLN A 164 -4.08 16.74 -12.07
N TRP A 165 -3.68 15.52 -11.70
CA TRP A 165 -2.91 14.61 -12.54
C TRP A 165 -3.68 13.34 -12.87
N GLN A 166 -3.83 13.04 -14.16
CA GLN A 166 -4.52 11.87 -14.69
C GLN A 166 -3.55 10.94 -15.43
N TRP A 167 -3.66 9.63 -15.23
CA TRP A 167 -2.89 8.64 -15.97
C TRP A 167 -3.49 8.42 -17.37
N GLN A 168 -2.71 8.49 -18.45
CA GLN A 168 -3.20 8.38 -19.82
C GLN A 168 -2.44 7.32 -20.63
N TRP A 169 -2.97 6.10 -20.70
CA TRP A 169 -2.38 5.00 -21.49
C TRP A 169 -2.56 5.14 -23.01
N GLN A 170 -3.68 5.73 -23.45
CA GLN A 170 -3.94 6.05 -24.86
C GLN A 170 -2.95 7.06 -25.46
N SER A 171 -2.08 7.66 -24.64
CA SER A 171 -1.05 8.60 -25.09
C SER A 171 0.24 7.92 -25.58
N GLN A 172 0.33 6.59 -25.48
CA GLN A 172 1.41 5.77 -26.04
C GLN A 172 0.97 5.14 -27.37
N GLN A 173 1.83 5.23 -28.40
CA GLN A 173 1.51 4.76 -29.75
C GLN A 173 1.29 3.24 -29.83
N THR A 174 1.88 2.47 -28.92
CA THR A 174 1.65 1.03 -28.76
C THR A 174 0.20 0.69 -28.40
N ASN A 175 -0.49 1.56 -27.65
CA ASN A 175 -1.82 1.30 -27.07
C ASN A 175 -3.00 1.58 -28.02
N ALA A 176 -2.78 1.62 -29.33
CA ALA A 176 -3.85 1.79 -30.31
C ALA A 176 -4.88 0.62 -30.31
N GLY A 177 -4.61 -0.49 -29.62
CA GLY A 177 -5.58 -1.56 -29.33
C GLY A 177 -6.62 -1.21 -28.25
N CYS A 178 -6.40 -0.16 -27.46
CA CYS A 178 -7.23 0.17 -26.29
C CYS A 178 -8.55 0.91 -26.62
N ASN A 179 -9.00 0.92 -27.88
CA ASN A 179 -10.14 1.73 -28.34
C ASN A 179 -11.49 1.30 -27.72
N ASN A 180 -11.62 0.03 -27.32
CA ASN A 180 -12.84 -0.53 -26.75
C ASN A 180 -12.91 -0.44 -25.21
N ILE A 181 -11.90 0.15 -24.56
CA ILE A 181 -11.84 0.34 -23.11
C ILE A 181 -12.25 1.80 -22.80
N PRO A 182 -13.09 2.06 -21.77
CA PRO A 182 -13.37 3.43 -21.33
C PRO A 182 -12.07 4.19 -21.06
N LYS A 183 -12.02 5.46 -21.49
CA LYS A 183 -10.84 6.32 -21.31
C LYS A 183 -10.51 6.50 -19.82
N PRO A 184 -9.25 6.80 -19.45
CA PRO A 184 -8.95 7.22 -18.08
C PRO A 184 -9.80 8.42 -17.66
N GLY A 185 -10.16 8.47 -16.38
CA GLY A 185 -11.18 9.38 -15.84
C GLY A 185 -12.63 8.92 -16.02
N PHE A 186 -12.90 7.78 -16.66
CA PHE A 186 -14.26 7.24 -16.88
C PHE A 186 -14.58 6.03 -15.98
N PHE A 187 -14.05 5.97 -14.75
CA PHE A 187 -14.60 5.04 -13.76
C PHE A 187 -16.05 5.45 -13.45
N ASN A 188 -16.98 4.59 -13.84
CA ASN A 188 -18.41 4.78 -13.60
C ASN A 188 -18.81 3.97 -12.37
N PRO A 189 -18.90 4.58 -11.16
CA PRO A 189 -19.24 3.84 -9.94
C PRO A 189 -20.62 3.17 -10.01
N THR A 190 -21.57 3.76 -10.75
CA THR A 190 -22.93 3.22 -10.91
C THR A 190 -22.96 1.99 -11.83
N ASP A 191 -22.19 1.98 -12.92
CA ASP A 191 -22.02 0.79 -13.77
C ASP A 191 -21.20 -0.28 -13.03
N PHE A 192 -20.16 0.11 -12.28
CA PHE A 192 -19.37 -0.80 -11.44
C PHE A 192 -20.22 -1.48 -10.36
N LEU A 193 -21.05 -0.73 -9.63
CA LEU A 193 -21.99 -1.28 -8.64
C LEU A 193 -23.04 -2.21 -9.29
N ASN A 194 -23.56 -1.87 -10.48
CA ASN A 194 -24.47 -2.76 -11.22
C ASN A 194 -23.79 -4.03 -11.74
N ARG A 195 -22.50 -3.99 -12.08
CA ARG A 195 -21.71 -5.19 -12.43
C ARG A 195 -21.33 -6.02 -11.21
N LEU A 196 -21.20 -5.38 -10.05
CA LEU A 196 -21.08 -6.04 -8.74
C LEU A 196 -22.44 -6.48 -8.17
N ARG A 197 -23.57 -6.31 -8.87
CA ARG A 197 -24.88 -6.72 -8.35
C ARG A 197 -24.89 -8.19 -7.97
N ASP A 198 -25.33 -8.47 -6.74
CA ASP A 198 -25.32 -9.80 -6.08
C ASP A 198 -23.92 -10.40 -5.82
N LYS A 199 -22.83 -9.59 -5.85
CA LYS A 199 -21.43 -10.07 -5.78
C LYS A 199 -20.64 -9.62 -4.55
N LYS A 200 -19.53 -10.33 -4.32
CA LYS A 200 -18.52 -10.08 -3.27
C LYS A 200 -17.17 -9.70 -3.90
N LEU A 201 -16.72 -8.47 -3.66
CA LEU A 201 -15.39 -7.95 -4.01
C LEU A 201 -14.53 -7.89 -2.74
N VAL A 202 -13.36 -8.55 -2.73
CA VAL A 202 -12.46 -8.57 -1.58
C VAL A 202 -11.06 -8.08 -1.97
N PHE A 203 -10.53 -7.12 -1.21
CA PHE A 203 -9.12 -6.71 -1.25
C PHE A 203 -8.37 -7.47 -0.16
N VAL A 204 -7.31 -8.20 -0.50
CA VAL A 204 -6.58 -9.07 0.42
C VAL A 204 -5.09 -8.73 0.38
N GLY A 205 -4.48 -8.37 1.50
CA GLY A 205 -3.04 -8.10 1.50
C GLY A 205 -2.57 -7.11 2.55
N ASP A 206 -1.66 -6.23 2.14
CA ASP A 206 -0.94 -5.29 2.98
C ASP A 206 -1.63 -3.91 3.11
N SER A 207 -0.94 -2.95 3.74
CA SER A 207 -1.49 -1.63 4.03
C SER A 207 -1.71 -0.76 2.77
N LEU A 208 -1.15 -1.12 1.62
CA LEU A 208 -1.43 -0.49 0.33
C LEU A 208 -2.69 -1.03 -0.33
N ASN A 209 -3.00 -2.33 -0.21
CA ASN A 209 -4.32 -2.83 -0.60
C ASN A 209 -5.41 -2.23 0.29
N ARG A 210 -5.13 -2.01 1.58
CA ARG A 210 -6.01 -1.22 2.45
C ARG A 210 -6.18 0.21 1.92
N ASN A 211 -5.14 0.85 1.41
CA ASN A 211 -5.21 2.18 0.77
C ASN A 211 -6.13 2.17 -0.48
N MET A 212 -6.03 1.11 -1.30
CA MET A 212 -6.86 0.91 -2.49
C MET A 212 -8.33 0.64 -2.16
N TYR A 213 -8.60 -0.22 -1.18
CA TYR A 213 -9.94 -0.46 -0.63
C TYR A 213 -10.56 0.84 -0.08
N MET A 214 -9.80 1.62 0.70
CA MET A 214 -10.30 2.88 1.28
C MET A 214 -10.67 3.90 0.20
N SER A 215 -9.92 3.96 -0.90
CA SER A 215 -10.29 4.71 -2.11
C SER A 215 -11.61 4.20 -2.70
N MET A 216 -11.70 2.89 -3.00
CA MET A 216 -12.87 2.28 -3.64
C MET A 216 -14.16 2.57 -2.87
N ILE A 217 -14.16 2.37 -1.54
CA ILE A 217 -15.37 2.63 -0.73
C ILE A 217 -15.74 4.12 -0.69
N CYS A 218 -14.80 5.05 -0.89
CA CYS A 218 -15.07 6.49 -0.98
C CYS A 218 -15.64 6.89 -2.35
N MET A 219 -15.09 6.36 -3.44
CA MET A 219 -15.62 6.53 -4.81
C MET A 219 -17.08 6.03 -4.88
N LEU A 220 -17.34 4.84 -4.33
CA LEU A 220 -18.67 4.24 -4.28
C LEU A 220 -19.62 4.95 -3.29
N TRP A 221 -19.12 5.42 -2.15
CA TRP A 221 -19.93 6.19 -1.20
C TRP A 221 -20.40 7.52 -1.79
N ASN A 222 -19.57 8.19 -2.60
CA ASN A 222 -19.98 9.47 -3.19
C ASN A 222 -21.10 9.29 -4.23
N ALA A 223 -21.04 8.21 -5.03
CA ALA A 223 -21.97 7.93 -6.12
C ALA A 223 -23.41 7.62 -5.69
N ILE A 224 -23.60 6.98 -4.53
CA ILE A 224 -24.93 6.65 -3.99
C ILE A 224 -25.52 7.89 -3.33
N GLN A 225 -26.79 8.22 -3.64
CA GLN A 225 -27.46 9.39 -3.07
C GLN A 225 -27.84 9.16 -1.60
N ASP A 226 -28.68 8.14 -1.34
CA ASP A 226 -29.05 7.76 0.04
C ASP A 226 -27.92 6.97 0.71
N LYS A 227 -27.16 7.65 1.57
CA LYS A 227 -26.05 7.06 2.31
C LYS A 227 -26.50 6.01 3.34
N SER A 228 -27.79 5.91 3.69
CA SER A 228 -28.32 4.90 4.62
C SER A 228 -28.18 3.48 4.05
N ARG A 229 -28.28 3.34 2.71
CA ARG A 229 -28.16 2.10 1.94
C ARG A 229 -26.74 1.52 1.89
N ILE A 230 -25.78 2.13 2.59
CA ILE A 230 -24.37 1.71 2.67
C ILE A 230 -24.08 1.20 4.09
N VAL A 231 -24.53 -0.01 4.37
CA VAL A 231 -24.47 -0.60 5.71
C VAL A 231 -23.09 -1.18 6.02
N LYS A 232 -22.71 -1.13 7.30
CA LYS A 232 -21.59 -1.92 7.84
C LYS A 232 -22.09 -3.33 8.13
N PHE A 233 -21.22 -4.33 7.97
CA PHE A 233 -21.55 -5.68 8.45
C PHE A 233 -21.68 -5.71 9.98
N PRO A 234 -22.61 -6.50 10.55
CA PRO A 234 -22.73 -6.67 12.00
C PRO A 234 -21.45 -7.18 12.64
N LYS A 235 -21.18 -6.73 13.88
CA LYS A 235 -19.94 -7.03 14.63
C LYS A 235 -19.71 -8.51 14.95
N ASP A 236 -20.72 -9.36 14.74
CA ASP A 236 -20.71 -10.78 15.09
C ASP A 236 -20.76 -11.70 13.85
N THR A 237 -20.42 -11.15 12.68
CA THR A 237 -20.17 -11.89 11.44
C THR A 237 -18.72 -12.35 11.33
N GLU A 238 -18.42 -13.28 10.42
CA GLU A 238 -17.07 -13.83 10.16
C GLU A 238 -15.99 -12.75 9.93
N PHE A 239 -16.39 -11.59 9.39
CA PHE A 239 -15.54 -10.42 9.15
C PHE A 239 -14.96 -9.78 10.44
N LYS A 240 -15.42 -10.17 11.63
CA LYS A 240 -14.98 -9.66 12.95
C LYS A 240 -13.48 -9.76 13.19
N ILE A 241 -12.82 -10.74 12.57
CA ILE A 241 -11.52 -11.28 13.03
C ILE A 241 -10.33 -10.33 12.78
N ARG A 242 -10.38 -9.50 11.73
CA ARG A 242 -9.36 -8.44 11.49
C ARG A 242 -9.94 -7.03 11.25
N GLY A 243 -11.24 -6.84 11.50
CA GLY A 243 -11.86 -5.56 11.89
C GLY A 243 -12.53 -4.72 10.78
N ASP A 244 -13.75 -4.24 11.07
CA ASP A 244 -14.54 -3.07 10.58
C ASP A 244 -14.59 -2.66 9.08
N LEU A 245 -13.81 -3.32 8.21
CA LEU A 245 -13.54 -2.91 6.83
C LEU A 245 -14.32 -3.78 5.83
N ALA A 246 -15.61 -3.91 6.08
CA ALA A 246 -16.59 -4.44 5.14
C ALA A 246 -17.74 -3.45 4.96
N ARG A 247 -18.21 -3.27 3.73
CA ARG A 247 -19.40 -2.46 3.37
C ARG A 247 -20.31 -3.27 2.48
N ARG A 248 -21.62 -3.13 2.69
CA ARG A 248 -22.66 -3.70 1.84
C ARG A 248 -23.50 -2.56 1.26
N TYR A 249 -23.77 -2.65 -0.03
CA TYR A 249 -24.51 -1.65 -0.80
C TYR A 249 -25.87 -2.25 -1.16
N GLU A 250 -26.89 -1.87 -0.41
CA GLU A 250 -28.14 -2.64 -0.35
C GLU A 250 -28.91 -2.67 -1.66
N ASP A 251 -28.96 -1.55 -2.39
CA ASP A 251 -29.63 -1.44 -3.70
C ASP A 251 -28.98 -2.29 -4.81
N TYR A 252 -27.80 -2.85 -4.53
CA TYR A 252 -27.02 -3.71 -5.40
C TYR A 252 -26.84 -5.12 -4.82
N ASN A 253 -27.31 -5.38 -3.59
CA ASN A 253 -27.06 -6.62 -2.84
C ASN A 253 -25.55 -6.99 -2.72
N CYS A 254 -24.64 -6.06 -3.02
CA CYS A 254 -23.21 -6.34 -3.18
C CYS A 254 -22.40 -6.00 -1.93
N SER A 255 -21.20 -6.55 -1.84
CA SER A 255 -20.28 -6.28 -0.74
C SER A 255 -18.86 -6.00 -1.21
N VAL A 256 -18.21 -5.04 -0.54
CA VAL A 256 -16.80 -4.68 -0.74
C VAL A 256 -16.10 -4.80 0.61
N VAL A 257 -15.04 -5.60 0.65
CA VAL A 257 -14.37 -6.05 1.90
C VAL A 257 -12.87 -5.87 1.78
N PHE A 258 -12.20 -5.57 2.90
CA PHE A 258 -10.75 -5.69 3.03
C PHE A 258 -10.37 -6.76 4.08
N VAL A 259 -9.35 -7.55 3.75
CA VAL A 259 -8.82 -8.63 4.58
C VAL A 259 -7.32 -8.44 4.78
N TRP A 260 -6.90 -8.27 6.04
CA TRP A 260 -5.50 -8.11 6.40
C TRP A 260 -4.75 -9.45 6.32
N SER A 261 -3.87 -9.57 5.32
CA SER A 261 -2.95 -10.70 5.14
C SER A 261 -1.68 -10.24 4.38
N PRO A 262 -0.81 -9.42 5.01
CA PRO A 262 0.26 -8.69 4.31
C PRO A 262 1.31 -9.58 3.64
N TYR A 263 1.46 -10.82 4.11
CA TYR A 263 2.36 -11.84 3.55
C TYR A 263 1.61 -12.91 2.72
N LEU A 264 0.27 -12.86 2.67
CA LEU A 264 -0.69 -13.86 2.15
C LEU A 264 -0.68 -15.23 2.87
N ILE A 265 0.46 -15.64 3.43
CA ILE A 265 0.65 -16.83 4.28
C ILE A 265 0.23 -16.63 5.74
N TYR A 266 0.22 -17.72 6.52
CA TYR A 266 -0.02 -17.70 7.96
C TYR A 266 1.11 -17.05 8.75
N GLU A 267 0.73 -16.18 9.68
CA GLU A 267 1.63 -15.46 10.59
C GLU A 267 1.35 -15.97 12.02
N ALA A 268 2.22 -16.85 12.51
CA ALA A 268 2.09 -17.44 13.84
C ALA A 268 2.53 -16.44 14.93
N ASN A 269 1.90 -16.56 16.10
CA ASN A 269 2.19 -15.72 17.27
C ASN A 269 2.15 -14.21 16.98
N GLN A 270 1.13 -13.75 16.23
CA GLN A 270 0.89 -12.32 15.95
C GLN A 270 0.85 -11.50 17.24
N THR A 271 1.88 -10.66 17.46
CA THR A 271 1.93 -9.67 18.54
C THR A 271 0.99 -8.50 18.24
N SER A 272 -0.32 -8.74 18.36
CA SER A 272 -1.37 -7.79 17.99
C SER A 272 -1.31 -6.50 18.80
N ARG A 273 -1.39 -5.36 18.10
CA ARG A 273 -1.49 -4.01 18.71
C ARG A 273 -2.86 -3.72 19.36
N GLY A 274 -3.79 -4.67 19.41
CA GLY A 274 -5.15 -4.45 19.94
C GLY A 274 -5.79 -5.65 20.65
N SER A 275 -5.47 -6.90 20.27
CA SER A 275 -5.99 -8.08 20.95
C SER A 275 -4.97 -8.65 21.94
N LYS A 276 -5.32 -8.63 23.24
CA LYS A 276 -4.73 -9.56 24.23
C LYS A 276 -5.27 -10.98 24.00
N MET A 277 -4.92 -11.59 22.87
CA MET A 277 -4.99 -13.05 22.75
C MET A 277 -3.86 -13.64 23.58
N LEU A 278 -4.20 -13.92 24.84
CA LEU A 278 -3.47 -14.84 25.70
C LEU A 278 -3.36 -16.19 24.96
N LEU A 279 -2.30 -16.97 25.26
CA LEU A 279 -1.99 -18.31 24.69
C LEU A 279 -1.16 -18.38 23.39
N HIS A 280 -0.44 -17.33 22.98
CA HIS A 280 0.67 -17.46 22.01
C HIS A 280 2.04 -17.35 22.71
N GLN A 281 2.62 -18.50 23.05
CA GLN A 281 3.90 -18.65 23.76
C GLN A 281 5.01 -18.99 22.73
N GLY A 282 5.53 -18.00 22.03
CA GLY A 282 6.63 -18.19 21.07
C GLY A 282 6.96 -16.92 20.26
N PRO A 283 8.09 -16.91 19.53
CA PRO A 283 8.41 -15.81 18.61
C PRO A 283 7.38 -15.72 17.49
N ARG A 284 7.20 -14.51 16.95
CA ARG A 284 6.42 -14.23 15.74
C ARG A 284 7.11 -14.91 14.54
N THR A 285 6.42 -15.82 13.85
CA THR A 285 6.97 -16.48 12.65
C THR A 285 6.03 -16.39 11.45
N LEU A 286 6.61 -16.48 10.26
CA LEU A 286 5.94 -16.48 8.96
C LEU A 286 6.04 -17.90 8.39
N ARG A 287 4.91 -18.59 8.33
CA ARG A 287 4.81 -19.98 7.87
C ARG A 287 4.74 -20.02 6.35
N LEU A 288 5.91 -20.16 5.72
CA LEU A 288 6.06 -20.14 4.26
C LEU A 288 5.30 -21.30 3.57
N ASP A 289 4.92 -22.31 4.33
CA ASP A 289 4.22 -23.53 3.94
C ASP A 289 2.69 -23.52 4.17
N LEU A 290 2.14 -22.51 4.88
CA LEU A 290 0.72 -22.46 5.26
C LEU A 290 0.02 -21.18 4.81
N ILE A 291 -1.26 -21.30 4.43
CA ILE A 291 -2.19 -20.17 4.31
C ILE A 291 -2.99 -20.03 5.59
N ASP A 292 -3.24 -18.78 5.97
CA ASP A 292 -4.12 -18.43 7.08
C ASP A 292 -5.58 -18.71 6.67
N GLU A 293 -6.11 -19.89 7.02
CA GLU A 293 -7.46 -20.31 6.65
C GLU A 293 -8.56 -19.36 7.14
N LEU A 294 -8.28 -18.60 8.21
CA LEU A 294 -9.24 -17.75 8.90
C LEU A 294 -9.59 -16.43 8.17
N PRO A 295 -8.64 -15.69 7.58
CA PRO A 295 -8.93 -14.71 6.54
C PRO A 295 -9.26 -15.36 5.19
N ALA A 296 -8.80 -16.58 4.90
CA ALA A 296 -9.01 -17.20 3.59
C ALA A 296 -10.46 -17.65 3.34
N SER A 297 -11.18 -18.09 4.37
CA SER A 297 -12.64 -18.30 4.31
C SER A 297 -13.39 -17.05 3.81
N VAL A 298 -12.91 -15.84 4.17
CA VAL A 298 -13.54 -14.56 3.84
C VAL A 298 -13.44 -14.21 2.34
N TYR A 299 -12.48 -14.78 1.60
CA TYR A 299 -12.31 -14.54 0.16
C TYR A 299 -12.43 -15.80 -0.73
N ARG A 300 -12.55 -17.00 -0.15
CA ARG A 300 -12.75 -18.29 -0.86
C ARG A 300 -14.01 -18.34 -1.72
N ASP A 301 -15.05 -17.61 -1.32
CA ASP A 301 -16.36 -17.54 -1.96
C ASP A 301 -16.55 -16.33 -2.91
N ALA A 302 -15.58 -15.43 -2.98
CA ALA A 302 -15.74 -14.12 -3.60
C ALA A 302 -15.75 -14.15 -5.15
N ASP A 303 -16.49 -13.25 -5.77
CA ASP A 303 -16.53 -13.09 -7.23
C ASP A 303 -15.27 -12.43 -7.79
N ILE A 304 -14.67 -11.53 -7.02
CA ILE A 304 -13.43 -10.82 -7.40
C ILE A 304 -12.55 -10.72 -6.15
N VAL A 305 -11.30 -11.17 -6.27
CA VAL A 305 -10.30 -11.00 -5.21
C VAL A 305 -9.10 -10.23 -5.77
N VAL A 306 -8.83 -9.07 -5.15
CA VAL A 306 -7.69 -8.20 -5.46
C VAL A 306 -6.62 -8.44 -4.41
N PHE A 307 -5.65 -9.28 -4.75
CA PHE A 307 -4.50 -9.59 -3.90
C PHE A 307 -3.39 -8.55 -4.02
N ASP A 308 -2.63 -8.35 -2.95
CA ASP A 308 -1.25 -7.85 -3.03
C ASP A 308 -0.39 -8.45 -1.92
N SER A 309 0.93 -8.33 -2.09
CA SER A 309 1.91 -8.58 -1.03
C SER A 309 3.25 -7.99 -1.44
N TRP A 310 3.69 -6.89 -0.82
CA TRP A 310 5.01 -6.33 -1.11
C TRP A 310 5.62 -5.51 0.04
N HIS A 311 4.90 -4.53 0.60
CA HIS A 311 5.52 -3.52 1.47
C HIS A 311 6.03 -4.09 2.80
N TRP A 312 5.53 -5.26 3.18
CA TRP A 312 5.92 -5.97 4.38
C TRP A 312 7.08 -6.96 4.16
N TRP A 313 7.50 -7.17 2.91
CA TRP A 313 8.69 -7.94 2.53
C TRP A 313 9.94 -7.05 2.48
N ASN A 314 10.33 -6.54 3.65
CA ASN A 314 11.55 -5.77 3.85
C ASN A 314 12.27 -6.19 5.13
N VAL A 315 13.55 -5.85 5.24
CA VAL A 315 14.43 -6.28 6.35
C VAL A 315 13.85 -5.96 7.72
N ASP A 316 13.32 -4.76 7.93
CA ASP A 316 12.85 -4.33 9.25
C ASP A 316 11.53 -5.01 9.66
N LYS A 317 10.66 -5.36 8.70
CA LYS A 317 9.39 -6.06 8.96
C LYS A 317 9.56 -7.59 9.05
N THR A 318 10.61 -8.13 8.46
CA THR A 318 10.94 -9.56 8.44
C THR A 318 12.15 -9.91 9.31
N ASN A 319 12.43 -9.12 10.36
CA ASN A 319 13.52 -9.37 11.32
C ASN A 319 14.87 -9.72 10.66
N HIS A 320 15.23 -8.99 9.59
CA HIS A 320 16.41 -9.21 8.75
C HIS A 320 16.54 -10.63 8.16
N GLY A 321 15.45 -11.39 8.10
CA GLY A 321 15.42 -12.80 7.68
C GLY A 321 15.85 -13.79 8.78
N GLU A 322 16.07 -13.32 10.01
CA GLU A 322 16.59 -14.11 11.12
C GLU A 322 15.48 -14.66 12.01
N ASN A 323 15.48 -15.99 12.22
CA ASN A 323 14.57 -16.71 13.14
C ASN A 323 13.07 -16.35 12.99
N ILE A 324 12.64 -15.95 11.78
CA ILE A 324 11.25 -15.56 11.48
C ILE A 324 10.57 -16.51 10.50
N PHE A 325 11.30 -17.09 9.56
CA PHE A 325 10.73 -17.86 8.47
C PHE A 325 10.69 -19.35 8.84
N GLN A 326 9.54 -20.00 8.69
CA GLN A 326 9.32 -21.37 9.16
C GLN A 326 8.61 -22.21 8.09
N GLU A 327 9.03 -23.46 7.95
CA GLU A 327 8.42 -24.49 7.10
C GLU A 327 8.29 -25.78 7.93
N GLY A 328 7.07 -26.29 8.15
CA GLY A 328 6.83 -27.34 9.14
C GLY A 328 7.29 -26.92 10.53
N ASP A 329 8.09 -27.77 11.17
CA ASP A 329 8.72 -27.48 12.47
C ASP A 329 10.12 -26.85 12.33
N TYR A 330 10.63 -26.67 11.11
CA TYR A 330 11.93 -26.06 10.87
C TYR A 330 11.82 -24.53 10.82
N LEU A 331 12.39 -23.88 11.84
CA LEU A 331 12.62 -22.44 11.87
C LEU A 331 13.96 -22.14 11.20
N HIS A 332 13.96 -21.36 10.11
CA HIS A 332 15.18 -20.93 9.44
C HIS A 332 15.97 -19.96 10.32
N PRO A 333 17.24 -20.25 10.69
CA PRO A 333 18.05 -19.32 11.48
C PRO A 333 18.32 -18.01 10.73
N LYS A 334 18.53 -18.13 9.41
CA LYS A 334 18.65 -17.04 8.44
C LYS A 334 18.08 -17.54 7.10
N LEU A 335 17.23 -16.75 6.44
CA LEU A 335 16.75 -17.00 5.08
C LEU A 335 16.56 -15.67 4.33
N GLU A 336 16.96 -15.64 3.06
CA GLU A 336 16.88 -14.43 2.26
C GLU A 336 15.45 -14.06 1.87
N ILE A 337 15.15 -12.75 1.89
CA ILE A 337 13.78 -12.23 1.82
C ILE A 337 13.14 -12.51 0.45
N ASP A 338 13.91 -12.47 -0.64
CA ASP A 338 13.42 -12.81 -1.98
C ASP A 338 13.14 -14.33 -2.11
N GLU A 339 13.90 -15.20 -1.44
CA GLU A 339 13.61 -16.65 -1.41
C GLU A 339 12.36 -16.94 -0.58
N ALA A 340 12.26 -16.33 0.60
CA ALA A 340 11.07 -16.41 1.45
C ALA A 340 9.81 -15.88 0.74
N TYR A 341 9.93 -14.79 -0.02
CA TYR A 341 8.87 -14.26 -0.87
C TYR A 341 8.44 -15.26 -1.93
N LYS A 342 9.41 -15.87 -2.64
CA LYS A 342 9.14 -16.92 -3.64
C LYS A 342 8.42 -18.11 -3.02
N LYS A 343 8.87 -18.60 -1.85
CA LYS A 343 8.24 -19.71 -1.11
C LYS A 343 6.80 -19.36 -0.73
N ALA A 344 6.57 -18.21 -0.09
CA ALA A 344 5.24 -17.76 0.33
C ALA A 344 4.27 -17.58 -0.84
N LEU A 345 4.69 -16.91 -1.93
CA LEU A 345 3.86 -16.79 -3.13
C LEU A 345 3.59 -18.14 -3.80
N THR A 346 4.55 -19.08 -3.79
CA THR A 346 4.33 -20.44 -4.31
C THR A 346 3.27 -21.18 -3.51
N THR A 347 3.25 -21.03 -2.18
CA THR A 347 2.22 -21.59 -1.30
C THR A 347 0.85 -20.94 -1.54
N TRP A 348 0.78 -19.61 -1.65
CA TRP A 348 -0.43 -18.88 -2.05
C TRP A 348 -0.96 -19.37 -3.41
N ARG A 349 -0.10 -19.48 -4.43
CA ARG A 349 -0.46 -20.00 -5.76
C ARG A 349 -1.11 -21.38 -5.67
N ARG A 350 -0.44 -22.32 -4.98
CA ARG A 350 -0.94 -23.70 -4.80
C ARG A 350 -2.28 -23.74 -4.07
N TRP A 351 -2.50 -22.86 -3.10
CA TRP A 351 -3.78 -22.74 -2.42
C TRP A 351 -4.86 -22.19 -3.35
N ILE A 352 -4.58 -21.13 -4.12
CA ILE A 352 -5.51 -20.56 -5.11
C ILE A 352 -5.93 -21.62 -6.12
N ASP A 353 -4.96 -22.32 -6.70
CA ASP A 353 -5.13 -23.38 -7.70
C ASP A 353 -5.94 -24.60 -7.21
N ASN A 354 -6.18 -24.72 -5.91
CA ASN A 354 -6.87 -25.86 -5.28
C ASN A 354 -8.12 -25.45 -4.46
N SER A 355 -8.26 -24.17 -4.08
CA SER A 355 -9.31 -23.68 -3.16
C SER A 355 -10.24 -22.62 -3.75
N ILE A 356 -9.90 -22.04 -4.90
CA ILE A 356 -10.74 -21.03 -5.58
C ILE A 356 -11.41 -21.65 -6.80
N ASP A 357 -12.74 -21.55 -6.86
CA ASP A 357 -13.50 -21.81 -8.08
C ASP A 357 -13.23 -20.69 -9.10
N SER A 358 -12.32 -20.97 -10.05
CA SER A 358 -11.97 -20.04 -11.11
C SER A 358 -13.00 -19.95 -12.24
N THR A 359 -14.12 -20.69 -12.20
CA THR A 359 -15.26 -20.41 -13.09
C THR A 359 -15.99 -19.16 -12.63
N ARG A 360 -16.33 -19.07 -11.33
CA ARG A 360 -16.89 -17.86 -10.69
C ARG A 360 -15.85 -16.75 -10.52
N THR A 361 -14.78 -17.01 -9.79
CA THR A 361 -13.92 -15.96 -9.20
C THR A 361 -12.95 -15.36 -10.22
N GLN A 362 -12.88 -14.03 -10.31
CA GLN A 362 -11.79 -13.33 -10.98
C GLN A 362 -10.67 -13.04 -9.98
N ILE A 363 -9.50 -13.65 -10.21
CA ILE A 363 -8.29 -13.37 -9.45
C ILE A 363 -7.63 -12.14 -10.08
N VAL A 364 -7.25 -11.18 -9.25
CA VAL A 364 -6.52 -9.97 -9.61
C VAL A 364 -5.33 -9.87 -8.66
N PHE A 365 -4.14 -9.52 -9.15
CA PHE A 365 -2.98 -9.23 -8.30
C PHE A 365 -2.46 -7.83 -8.60
N ARG A 366 -2.46 -6.96 -7.61
CA ARG A 366 -1.93 -5.60 -7.71
C ARG A 366 -0.40 -5.64 -7.58
N GLY A 367 0.28 -5.12 -8.60
CA GLY A 367 1.72 -4.87 -8.56
C GLY A 367 2.12 -3.91 -7.44
N TYR A 368 3.40 -3.86 -7.13
CA TYR A 368 3.87 -3.08 -6.00
C TYR A 368 3.77 -1.57 -6.26
N SER A 369 3.54 -0.81 -5.20
CA SER A 369 3.68 0.64 -5.19
C SER A 369 5.15 1.00 -4.95
N ILE A 370 5.62 2.11 -5.52
CA ILE A 370 6.88 2.74 -5.13
C ILE A 370 6.69 3.56 -3.83
N SER A 371 7.77 3.70 -3.07
CA SER A 371 7.89 4.60 -1.91
C SER A 371 9.00 5.62 -2.21
N HIS A 372 8.74 6.92 -2.02
CA HIS A 372 9.67 7.99 -2.40
C HIS A 372 10.32 8.61 -1.17
N TYR A 373 11.41 8.02 -0.69
CA TYR A 373 12.20 8.56 0.42
C TYR A 373 13.47 9.24 -0.12
N VAL A 374 13.57 10.56 0.06
CA VAL A 374 14.75 11.38 -0.19
C VAL A 374 15.57 11.51 1.10
N ASP A 375 16.89 11.65 1.00
CA ASP A 375 17.84 11.83 2.14
C ASP A 375 17.83 10.72 3.22
N GLY A 376 17.20 9.57 2.98
CA GLY A 376 17.19 8.44 3.93
C GLY A 376 16.18 7.34 3.60
N LYS A 377 15.90 6.47 4.59
CA LYS A 377 14.83 5.45 4.56
C LYS A 377 13.71 5.81 5.53
N TRP A 378 12.60 5.05 5.48
CA TRP A 378 11.44 5.17 6.38
C TRP A 378 11.78 5.18 7.89
N ASN A 379 12.89 4.56 8.27
CA ASN A 379 13.41 4.45 9.64
C ASN A 379 14.73 5.20 9.88
N THR A 380 15.25 5.94 8.89
CA THR A 380 16.51 6.69 9.01
C THR A 380 16.35 8.16 8.58
N GLY A 381 15.18 8.74 8.85
CA GLY A 381 14.91 10.16 8.59
C GLY A 381 14.65 10.54 7.13
N GLY A 382 14.32 9.59 6.25
CA GLY A 382 13.98 9.88 4.85
C GLY A 382 12.68 10.67 4.70
N LYS A 383 12.59 11.52 3.65
CA LYS A 383 11.58 12.59 3.54
C LYS A 383 10.94 12.65 2.14
N CYS A 384 9.72 13.18 2.09
CA CYS A 384 8.95 13.49 0.87
C CYS A 384 8.12 14.78 1.00
N ASN A 385 8.20 15.50 2.14
CA ASN A 385 7.41 16.71 2.41
C ASN A 385 7.70 17.92 1.50
N ARG A 386 8.62 17.77 0.53
CA ARG A 386 9.04 18.79 -0.43
C ARG A 386 8.45 18.54 -1.83
N GLU A 387 7.96 17.33 -2.09
CA GLU A 387 7.49 16.93 -3.41
C GLU A 387 6.02 17.37 -3.59
N THR A 388 5.78 18.34 -4.48
CA THR A 388 4.43 18.87 -4.78
C THR A 388 4.00 18.69 -6.23
N GLU A 389 4.89 18.21 -7.09
CA GLU A 389 4.64 17.85 -8.49
C GLU A 389 5.25 16.47 -8.78
N PRO A 390 4.69 15.68 -9.72
CA PRO A 390 5.24 14.40 -10.16
C PRO A 390 6.70 14.47 -10.62
N ILE A 391 7.41 13.35 -10.48
CA ILE A 391 8.66 13.11 -11.20
C ILE A 391 8.36 13.21 -12.69
N MET A 392 9.17 13.97 -13.43
CA MET A 392 8.85 14.35 -14.80
C MET A 392 8.92 13.14 -15.74
N SER A 393 7.93 13.00 -16.62
CA SER A 393 7.76 11.80 -17.46
C SER A 393 8.84 11.56 -18.56
N ASN A 394 9.84 12.44 -18.65
CA ASN A 394 11.07 12.21 -19.42
C ASN A 394 12.14 11.44 -18.61
N GLU A 395 11.99 11.31 -17.29
CA GLU A 395 12.82 10.42 -16.50
C GLU A 395 12.49 8.95 -16.81
N THR A 396 13.54 8.16 -17.06
CA THR A 396 13.39 6.74 -17.35
C THR A 396 13.04 6.00 -16.07
N TYR A 397 11.93 5.26 -16.07
CA TYR A 397 11.56 4.39 -14.96
C TYR A 397 12.65 3.36 -14.68
N ILE A 398 13.35 3.50 -13.56
CA ILE A 398 14.28 2.52 -13.04
C ILE A 398 13.52 1.61 -12.07
N ASN A 399 13.47 0.32 -12.39
CA ASN A 399 12.89 -0.69 -11.50
C ASN A 399 13.80 -0.90 -10.27
N PRO A 400 13.34 -0.61 -9.03
CA PRO A 400 14.16 -0.74 -7.83
C PRO A 400 14.27 -2.19 -7.30
N SER A 401 13.58 -3.16 -7.90
CA SER A 401 13.53 -4.56 -7.42
C SER A 401 13.19 -5.58 -8.52
N PRO A 402 13.94 -5.60 -9.65
CA PRO A 402 13.61 -6.45 -10.81
C PRO A 402 13.66 -7.95 -10.48
N SER A 403 14.51 -8.38 -9.54
CA SER A 403 14.51 -9.75 -9.00
C SER A 403 13.14 -10.15 -8.45
N ARG A 404 12.63 -9.37 -7.49
CA ARG A 404 11.38 -9.65 -6.80
C ARG A 404 10.15 -9.47 -7.68
N GLU A 405 10.18 -8.51 -8.60
CA GLU A 405 9.11 -8.40 -9.61
C GLU A 405 9.12 -9.61 -10.56
N LYS A 406 10.29 -10.11 -10.98
CA LYS A 406 10.37 -11.34 -11.76
C LYS A 406 9.82 -12.53 -10.97
N ILE A 407 10.17 -12.68 -9.69
CA ILE A 407 9.61 -13.73 -8.81
C ILE A 407 8.07 -13.66 -8.78
N LEU A 408 7.49 -12.46 -8.65
CA LEU A 408 6.04 -12.27 -8.70
C LEU A 408 5.47 -12.66 -10.07
N ARG A 409 6.05 -12.19 -11.17
CA ARG A 409 5.59 -12.50 -12.54
C ARG A 409 5.70 -13.99 -12.87
N ASP A 410 6.79 -14.66 -12.47
CA ASP A 410 6.99 -16.10 -12.63
C ASP A 410 5.87 -16.89 -11.93
N VAL A 411 5.60 -16.58 -10.65
CA VAL A 411 4.56 -17.27 -9.87
C VAL A 411 3.15 -16.96 -10.39
N LEU A 412 2.87 -15.74 -10.85
CA LEU A 412 1.59 -15.41 -11.48
C LEU A 412 1.40 -16.14 -12.82
N GLY A 413 2.48 -16.41 -13.56
CA GLY A 413 2.47 -17.21 -14.79
C GLY A 413 2.29 -18.71 -14.57
N GLU A 414 2.54 -19.23 -13.36
CA GLU A 414 2.32 -20.63 -13.00
C GLU A 414 0.87 -20.96 -12.57
N LEU A 415 -0.02 -19.96 -12.43
CA LEU A 415 -1.42 -20.19 -12.02
C LEU A 415 -2.18 -20.98 -13.08
N LYS A 416 -2.98 -21.97 -12.66
CA LYS A 416 -3.88 -22.73 -13.57
C LYS A 416 -4.97 -21.85 -14.20
N SER A 417 -5.22 -20.66 -13.63
CA SER A 417 -6.37 -19.81 -13.91
C SER A 417 -5.94 -18.38 -14.25
N PRO A 418 -6.52 -17.72 -15.27
CA PRO A 418 -6.11 -16.37 -15.68
C PRO A 418 -6.24 -15.32 -14.56
N VAL A 419 -5.09 -14.75 -14.18
CA VAL A 419 -4.98 -13.62 -13.24
C VAL A 419 -4.84 -12.30 -13.98
N LEU A 420 -5.52 -11.26 -13.49
CA LEU A 420 -5.30 -9.88 -13.95
C LEU A 420 -4.20 -9.24 -13.12
N TYR A 421 -3.02 -9.06 -13.69
CA TYR A 421 -1.93 -8.33 -13.04
C TYR A 421 -2.09 -6.83 -13.26
N LEU A 422 -2.29 -6.06 -12.18
CA LEU A 422 -2.36 -4.60 -12.25
C LEU A 422 -0.93 -4.02 -12.10
N ASN A 423 -0.26 -3.74 -13.21
CA ASN A 423 1.15 -3.32 -13.23
C ASN A 423 1.37 -1.85 -12.79
N VAL A 424 0.94 -1.49 -11.58
CA VAL A 424 0.94 -0.11 -11.07
C VAL A 424 2.33 0.42 -10.66
N SER A 425 3.40 -0.37 -10.78
CA SER A 425 4.73 -0.01 -10.31
C SER A 425 5.33 1.18 -11.08
N LYS A 426 5.25 1.15 -12.42
CA LYS A 426 5.72 2.26 -13.26
C LYS A 426 4.91 3.55 -13.06
N LEU A 427 3.58 3.47 -13.01
CA LEU A 427 2.75 4.67 -12.81
C LEU A 427 2.85 5.25 -11.40
N THR A 428 3.16 4.43 -10.37
CA THR A 428 3.40 4.95 -9.02
C THR A 428 4.78 5.59 -8.86
N TYR A 429 5.80 5.12 -9.57
CA TYR A 429 7.14 5.73 -9.61
C TYR A 429 7.12 7.23 -9.90
N TYR A 430 6.26 7.67 -10.81
CA TYR A 430 6.21 9.08 -11.17
C TYR A 430 5.56 9.99 -10.11
N ARG A 431 5.00 9.44 -9.01
CA ARG A 431 4.08 10.16 -8.12
C ARG A 431 4.64 10.49 -6.73
N ALA A 432 5.89 10.92 -6.64
CA ALA A 432 6.49 11.36 -5.36
C ALA A 432 5.64 12.42 -4.62
N ASP A 433 4.88 13.22 -5.36
CA ASP A 433 3.96 14.25 -4.87
C ASP A 433 2.79 13.74 -4.01
N ALA A 434 2.22 12.56 -4.27
CA ALA A 434 0.90 12.18 -3.73
C ALA A 434 0.94 11.42 -2.38
N HIS A 435 2.08 11.41 -1.69
CA HIS A 435 2.25 10.78 -0.37
C HIS A 435 1.67 11.60 0.81
N PRO A 436 1.21 10.98 1.91
CA PRO A 436 0.79 11.70 3.12
C PRO A 436 1.92 12.46 3.81
N SER A 437 3.15 11.95 3.80
CA SER A 437 4.30 12.60 4.44
C SER A 437 4.00 12.97 5.91
N VAL A 438 4.13 14.24 6.29
CA VAL A 438 3.79 14.81 7.61
C VAL A 438 2.27 15.03 7.83
N TYR A 439 1.44 14.65 6.87
CA TYR A 439 -0.04 14.73 6.91
C TYR A 439 -0.70 13.36 7.11
N ALA A 440 0.04 12.37 7.63
CA ALA A 440 -0.48 11.08 8.09
C ALA A 440 -1.29 11.17 9.41
N LYS A 441 -1.40 12.35 10.03
CA LYS A 441 -2.31 12.68 11.13
C LYS A 441 -2.51 14.19 11.15
N ASN A 442 -3.67 14.66 11.64
CA ASN A 442 -3.81 16.04 12.10
C ASN A 442 -2.99 16.21 13.39
N TYR A 443 -1.69 16.50 13.21
CA TYR A 443 -0.72 16.74 14.26
C TYR A 443 -0.83 18.17 14.79
N SER A 444 -0.71 18.34 16.11
CA SER A 444 -0.36 19.63 16.71
C SER A 444 1.02 20.11 16.24
N VAL A 445 1.33 21.40 16.42
CA VAL A 445 2.60 22.00 15.93
C VAL A 445 3.82 21.23 16.46
N GLN A 446 3.82 20.86 17.74
CA GLN A 446 4.90 20.11 18.38
C GLN A 446 5.01 18.67 17.84
N GLU A 447 3.89 17.95 17.68
CA GLU A 447 3.92 16.62 17.06
C GLU A 447 4.36 16.67 15.59
N ARG A 448 4.02 17.75 14.87
CA ARG A 448 4.37 17.92 13.45
C ARG A 448 5.87 18.13 13.26
N ILE A 449 6.56 18.71 14.23
CA ILE A 449 8.03 18.77 14.25
C ILE A 449 8.61 17.34 14.36
N VAL A 450 8.11 16.51 15.28
CA VAL A 450 8.55 15.10 15.43
C VAL A 450 8.21 14.27 14.18
N ALA A 451 7.12 14.58 13.50
CA ALA A 451 6.71 13.92 12.25
C ALA A 451 7.65 14.21 11.07
N LEU A 452 8.48 15.26 11.11
CA LEU A 452 9.46 15.56 10.04
C LEU A 452 10.52 14.47 9.86
N ASP A 453 10.77 13.67 10.91
CA ASP A 453 11.75 12.58 10.90
C ASP A 453 11.12 11.19 10.67
N HIS A 454 9.78 11.12 10.64
CA HIS A 454 8.99 9.89 10.57
C HIS A 454 7.87 10.02 9.53
N GLN A 455 8.24 10.32 8.28
CA GLN A 455 7.29 10.65 7.21
C GLN A 455 6.70 9.41 6.53
N ASP A 456 5.40 9.46 6.22
CA ASP A 456 4.75 8.42 5.42
C ASP A 456 4.92 8.69 3.91
N CYS A 457 6.05 8.23 3.37
CA CYS A 457 6.36 8.26 1.94
C CYS A 457 6.14 6.88 1.28
N SER A 458 5.21 6.09 1.83
CA SER A 458 4.87 4.74 1.32
C SER A 458 3.39 4.66 0.94
N HIS A 459 2.48 5.14 1.80
CA HIS A 459 1.05 5.20 1.52
C HIS A 459 0.68 6.43 0.69
N TRP A 460 -0.60 6.60 0.39
CA TRP A 460 -1.11 7.60 -0.55
C TRP A 460 -2.23 8.44 0.05
N CYS A 461 -2.22 9.74 -0.27
CA CYS A 461 -3.35 10.63 -0.01
C CYS A 461 -4.62 10.15 -0.73
N LEU A 462 -5.77 10.38 -0.10
CA LEU A 462 -7.10 10.10 -0.65
C LEU A 462 -7.98 11.36 -0.58
N PRO A 463 -8.57 11.83 -1.72
CA PRO A 463 -8.37 11.33 -3.08
C PRO A 463 -6.91 11.41 -3.57
N GLY A 464 -6.58 10.64 -4.61
CA GLY A 464 -5.21 10.50 -5.12
C GLY A 464 -4.94 9.21 -5.89
N VAL A 465 -3.68 8.80 -5.96
CA VAL A 465 -3.17 7.70 -6.81
C VAL A 465 -3.93 6.37 -6.71
N PRO A 466 -4.43 5.90 -5.54
CA PRO A 466 -5.22 4.67 -5.47
C PRO A 466 -6.60 4.76 -6.14
N ASP A 467 -7.15 5.96 -6.36
CA ASP A 467 -8.35 6.15 -7.17
C ASP A 467 -8.07 5.72 -8.63
N THR A 468 -6.88 6.05 -9.17
CA THR A 468 -6.42 5.58 -10.47
C THR A 468 -6.15 4.07 -10.50
N TRP A 469 -5.69 3.46 -9.40
CA TRP A 469 -5.61 1.99 -9.33
C TRP A 469 -7.00 1.35 -9.45
N ASN A 470 -8.03 1.99 -8.89
CA ASN A 470 -9.42 1.52 -8.99
C ASN A 470 -10.03 1.79 -10.38
N GLU A 471 -9.64 2.85 -11.09
CA GLU A 471 -9.93 2.99 -12.53
C GLU A 471 -9.34 1.81 -13.32
N LEU A 472 -8.08 1.48 -13.08
CA LEU A 472 -7.36 0.44 -13.81
C LEU A 472 -7.86 -0.97 -13.46
N LEU A 473 -8.31 -1.20 -12.23
CA LEU A 473 -9.04 -2.40 -11.84
C LEU A 473 -10.33 -2.54 -12.67
N TYR A 474 -11.15 -1.49 -12.74
CA TYR A 474 -12.39 -1.48 -13.53
C TYR A 474 -12.13 -1.69 -15.02
N ALA A 475 -11.18 -0.97 -15.61
CA ALA A 475 -10.75 -1.14 -17.00
C ALA A 475 -10.22 -2.56 -17.29
N SER A 476 -9.47 -3.16 -16.36
CA SER A 476 -8.99 -4.54 -16.46
C SER A 476 -10.13 -5.56 -16.42
N LEU A 477 -11.10 -5.37 -15.52
CA LEU A 477 -12.27 -6.25 -15.42
C LEU A 477 -13.15 -6.19 -16.68
N LEU A 478 -13.34 -5.00 -17.25
CA LEU A 478 -14.01 -4.83 -18.54
C LEU A 478 -13.22 -5.49 -19.69
N LYS A 479 -11.89 -5.28 -19.76
CA LYS A 479 -11.01 -5.92 -20.76
C LYS A 479 -11.05 -7.46 -20.65
N ALA A 480 -11.16 -7.99 -19.44
CA ALA A 480 -11.28 -9.43 -19.18
C ALA A 480 -12.68 -10.00 -19.48
N ALA A 481 -13.70 -9.15 -19.62
CA ALA A 481 -15.07 -9.49 -19.99
C ALA A 481 -15.74 -10.61 -19.13
N LYS A 482 -15.24 -10.89 -17.92
CA LYS A 482 -15.71 -12.05 -17.15
C LYS A 482 -17.09 -11.81 -16.53
N GLY A 483 -18.05 -12.67 -16.85
CA GLY A 483 -19.40 -12.66 -16.29
C GLY A 483 -20.13 -11.34 -16.52
N SER A 484 -20.50 -10.63 -15.44
CA SER A 484 -21.16 -9.33 -15.51
C SER A 484 -20.31 -8.22 -16.14
N PHE A 485 -18.98 -8.38 -16.20
CA PHE A 485 -18.09 -7.39 -16.83
C PHE A 485 -17.99 -7.53 -18.36
N GLY A 486 -18.42 -8.65 -18.94
CA GLY A 486 -18.53 -8.82 -20.41
C GLY A 486 -19.83 -8.30 -21.02
N ARG A 487 -20.80 -7.89 -20.21
CA ARG A 487 -22.03 -7.24 -20.68
C ARG A 487 -21.70 -5.83 -21.17
N GLN A 488 -22.39 -5.33 -22.19
CA GLN A 488 -22.30 -3.91 -22.53
C GLN A 488 -22.77 -3.04 -21.33
N PRO A 489 -22.27 -1.80 -21.18
CA PRO A 489 -22.78 -0.87 -20.17
C PRO A 489 -24.29 -0.67 -20.30
N PHE A 490 -24.96 -0.35 -19.19
CA PHE A 490 -26.40 -0.02 -19.21
C PHE A 490 -26.66 1.37 -19.81
N GLY A 491 -26.40 1.52 -21.11
CA GLY A 491 -26.75 2.71 -21.88
C GLY A 491 -28.23 2.73 -22.23
N ASN A 492 -28.97 3.70 -21.68
CA ASN A 492 -30.34 4.09 -22.04
C ASN A 492 -31.26 2.94 -22.50
N SER A 493 -31.62 2.05 -21.58
CA SER A 493 -32.74 1.14 -21.79
C SER A 493 -34.05 1.94 -21.94
N VAL A 494 -34.42 2.26 -23.18
CA VAL A 494 -35.73 2.82 -23.53
C VAL A 494 -36.79 1.94 -22.88
N GLY A 495 -37.66 2.56 -22.09
CA GLY A 495 -38.29 1.90 -20.96
C GLY A 495 -39.07 0.63 -21.31
N THR A 496 -38.56 -0.52 -20.85
CA THR A 496 -39.41 -1.69 -20.56
C THR A 496 -40.39 -1.28 -19.46
N LYS A 497 -41.57 -0.82 -19.85
CA LYS A 497 -42.69 -0.61 -18.92
C LYS A 497 -42.92 -1.92 -18.19
N PHE A 498 -42.68 -1.94 -16.88
CA PHE A 498 -43.36 -2.92 -16.03
C PHE A 498 -44.86 -2.67 -16.20
N PRO A 499 -45.67 -3.71 -16.49
CA PRO A 499 -47.11 -3.55 -16.43
C PRO A 499 -47.49 -3.28 -14.97
N CYS A 500 -47.94 -2.07 -14.67
CA CYS A 500 -48.51 -1.76 -13.37
C CYS A 500 -49.81 -2.57 -13.22
N ILE A 501 -49.73 -3.71 -12.56
CA ILE A 501 -50.90 -4.41 -12.05
C ILE A 501 -51.43 -3.57 -10.89
N VAL A 502 -52.40 -2.72 -11.20
CA VAL A 502 -53.22 -2.01 -10.22
C VAL A 502 -54.30 -3.00 -9.75
N PRO A 503 -54.55 -3.13 -8.44
CA PRO A 503 -55.61 -4.00 -7.90
C PRO A 503 -57.01 -3.46 -8.18
#